data_AF-A0A271IZD5-F1
#
_entry.id   AF-A0A271IZD5-F1
#
_cell.length_a   1.000
_cell.length_b   1.000
_cell.length_c   1.000
_cell.angle_alpha   90.00
_cell.angle_beta   90.00
_cell.angle_gamma   90.00
#
_symmetry.space_group_name_H-M   'P 1'
#
loop_
_entity.id
_entity.type
_entity.pdbx_description
1 polymer ?
#
loop_
_entity_poly.entity_id
_entity_poly.type
_entity_poly.pdbx_seq_one_letter_code
_entity_poly.pdbx_strand_id
1 'polypeptide(L)'
;MTTPRSIEVFTADCPLCADAVDLVRRLAGPDDTVTLRPLHDEAVAAEAARLGVRSVPAVAVDGALAACCRDGGVSEAGLRAAGLGS
;
A
#
# COMPACT_ATOMS: atom_id res chain seq x y z
N MET A 1 2.91 8.29 -20.56
CA MET A 1 4.20 7.98 -19.93
C MET A 1 4.02 8.22 -18.46
N THR A 2 3.89 7.15 -17.69
CA THR A 2 3.58 7.24 -16.26
C THR A 2 4.90 7.12 -15.51
N THR A 3 5.17 8.02 -14.56
CA THR A 3 6.39 7.98 -13.77
C THR A 3 6.38 6.70 -12.93
N PRO A 4 7.47 5.90 -12.88
CA PRO A 4 7.54 4.71 -12.05
C PRO A 4 7.35 5.09 -10.58
N ARG A 5 6.40 4.45 -9.91
CA ARG A 5 6.12 4.66 -8.48
C ARG A 5 6.55 3.48 -7.64
N SER A 6 7.03 3.76 -6.44
CA SER A 6 7.27 2.74 -5.42
C SER A 6 6.00 2.54 -4.61
N ILE A 7 5.36 1.39 -4.76
CA ILE A 7 4.13 1.05 -4.05
C ILE A 7 4.47 -0.01 -3.00
N GLU A 8 4.22 0.31 -1.74
CA GLU A 8 4.49 -0.57 -0.61
C GLU A 8 3.20 -0.98 0.06
N VAL A 9 2.95 -2.28 0.15
CA VAL A 9 1.75 -2.82 0.76
C VAL A 9 2.10 -3.49 2.07
N PHE A 10 1.67 -2.89 3.18
CA PHE A 10 1.86 -3.41 4.52
C PHE A 10 0.83 -4.51 4.81
N THR A 11 1.31 -5.72 5.10
CA THR A 11 0.48 -6.91 5.33
C THR A 11 0.88 -7.62 6.62
N ALA A 12 0.04 -8.53 7.11
CA ALA A 12 0.36 -9.35 8.28
C ALA A 12 0.05 -10.84 8.05
N ASP A 13 0.34 -11.36 6.85
CA ASP A 13 0.00 -12.73 6.44
C ASP A 13 -1.46 -13.12 6.75
N CYS A 14 -2.37 -12.21 6.41
CA CYS A 14 -3.80 -12.37 6.65
C CYS A 14 -4.54 -12.53 5.31
N PRO A 15 -5.51 -13.46 5.19
CA PRO A 15 -6.32 -13.61 3.98
C PRO A 15 -7.03 -12.31 3.57
N LEU A 16 -7.40 -11.47 4.53
CA LEU A 16 -8.03 -10.17 4.28
C LEU A 16 -7.09 -9.17 3.57
N CYS A 17 -5.77 -9.41 3.62
CA CYS A 17 -4.81 -8.59 2.88
C CYS A 17 -4.76 -8.96 1.39
N ALA A 18 -5.20 -10.16 1.00
CA ALA A 18 -5.09 -10.64 -0.38
C ALA A 18 -5.88 -9.75 -1.35
N ASP A 19 -7.12 -9.40 -1.01
CA ASP A 19 -7.97 -8.55 -1.84
C ASP A 19 -7.36 -7.16 -2.08
N ALA A 20 -6.71 -6.59 -1.04
CA ALA A 20 -6.03 -5.31 -1.13
C ALA A 20 -4.77 -5.39 -2.00
N VAL A 21 -3.97 -6.45 -1.86
CA VAL A 21 -2.79 -6.69 -2.70
C VAL A 21 -3.18 -6.84 -4.17
N ASP A 22 -4.23 -7.61 -4.45
CA ASP A 22 -4.71 -7.81 -5.81
C ASP A 22 -5.26 -6.52 -6.41
N LEU A 23 -5.97 -5.72 -5.61
CA LEU A 23 -6.42 -4.40 -6.06
C LEU A 23 -5.25 -3.49 -6.43
N VAL A 24 -4.22 -3.41 -5.59
CA VAL A 24 -3.01 -2.61 -5.87
C VAL A 24 -2.34 -3.09 -7.16
N ARG A 25 -2.16 -4.41 -7.33
CA ARG A 25 -1.56 -4.98 -8.55
C ARG A 25 -2.36 -4.69 -9.81
N ARG A 26 -3.70 -4.65 -9.73
CA ARG A 26 -4.55 -4.29 -10.86
C ARG A 26 -4.44 -2.82 -11.25
N LEU A 27 -4.19 -1.94 -10.29
CA LEU A 27 -4.08 -0.50 -10.52
C LEU A 27 -2.65 -0.06 -10.84
N ALA A 28 -1.65 -0.82 -10.40
CA ALA A 28 -0.25 -0.57 -10.70
C ALA A 28 0.00 -0.65 -12.21
N GLY A 29 0.71 0.34 -12.74
CA GLY A 29 1.18 0.36 -14.12
C GLY A 29 2.35 -0.60 -14.34
N PRO A 30 2.75 -0.80 -15.61
CA PRO A 30 3.87 -1.70 -15.96
C PRO A 30 5.22 -1.25 -15.41
N ASP A 31 5.39 0.05 -15.12
CA ASP A 31 6.61 0.64 -14.58
C ASP A 31 6.58 0.79 -13.05
N ASP A 32 5.44 0.51 -12.41
CA ASP A 32 5.30 0.64 -10.95
C ASP A 32 5.88 -0.57 -10.23
N THR A 33 6.56 -0.34 -9.11
CA THR A 33 7.16 -1.41 -8.29
C THR A 33 6.27 -1.69 -7.09
N VAL A 34 5.62 -2.85 -7.05
CA VAL A 34 4.79 -3.27 -5.91
C VAL A 34 5.61 -4.17 -4.98
N THR A 35 5.84 -3.70 -3.75
CA THR A 35 6.58 -4.42 -2.71
C THR A 35 5.65 -4.80 -1.56
N LEU A 36 5.63 -6.07 -1.19
CA LEU A 36 4.93 -6.53 0.01
C LEU A 36 5.84 -6.34 1.22
N ARG A 37 5.32 -5.66 2.23
CA ARG A 37 6.01 -5.29 3.47
C ARG A 37 5.31 -6.00 4.65
N PRO A 38 5.73 -7.22 5.00
CA PRO A 38 5.10 -7.95 6.09
C PRO A 38 5.48 -7.35 7.45
N LEU A 39 4.48 -7.05 8.27
CA LEU A 39 4.65 -6.44 9.61
C LEU A 39 5.17 -7.43 10.67
N HIS A 40 5.38 -8.70 10.31
CA HIS A 40 6.07 -9.64 11.21
C HIS A 40 7.55 -9.27 11.39
N ASP A 41 8.12 -8.49 10.47
CA ASP A 41 9.48 -7.96 10.57
C ASP A 41 9.43 -6.66 11.38
N GLU A 42 10.15 -6.62 12.50
CA GLU A 42 10.17 -5.48 13.42
C GLU A 42 10.65 -4.19 12.76
N ALA A 43 11.60 -4.27 11.81
CA ALA A 43 12.10 -3.10 11.09
C ALA A 43 11.01 -2.55 10.14
N VAL A 44 10.25 -3.43 9.50
CA VAL A 44 9.10 -3.05 8.67
C VAL A 44 7.98 -2.44 9.51
N ALA A 45 7.70 -3.04 10.68
CA ALA A 45 6.69 -2.53 11.59
C ALA A 45 7.04 -1.14 12.15
N ALA A 46 8.32 -0.91 12.48
CA ALA A 46 8.80 0.39 12.91
C ALA A 46 8.63 1.46 11.81
N GLU A 47 8.96 1.12 10.56
CA GLU A 47 8.78 2.04 9.43
C GLU A 47 7.29 2.32 9.16
N ALA A 48 6.45 1.29 9.17
CA ALA A 48 5.01 1.44 9.02
C ALA A 48 4.42 2.37 10.09
N ALA A 49 4.85 2.22 11.35
CA ALA A 49 4.43 3.09 12.44
C ALA A 49 4.88 4.54 12.24
N ARG A 50 6.09 4.78 11.72
CA ARG A 50 6.59 6.13 11.38
C ARG A 50 5.77 6.79 10.27
N LEU A 51 5.29 6.01 9.31
CA LEU A 51 4.39 6.47 8.25
C LEU A 51 2.94 6.69 8.72
N GLY A 52 2.62 6.30 9.96
CA GLY A 52 1.29 6.44 10.55
C GLY A 52 0.35 5.27 10.25
N VAL A 53 0.87 4.11 9.85
CA VAL A 53 0.07 2.89 9.67
C VAL A 53 -0.47 2.44 11.02
N ARG A 54 -1.79 2.35 11.12
CA ARG A 54 -2.51 1.96 12.35
C ARG A 54 -3.23 0.61 12.22
N SER A 55 -3.45 0.16 11.00
CA SER A 55 -4.17 -1.06 10.66
C SER A 55 -3.65 -1.65 9.36
N VAL A 56 -3.75 -2.97 9.20
CA VAL A 56 -3.49 -3.66 7.93
C VAL A 56 -4.78 -4.23 7.34
N PRO A 57 -4.89 -4.35 6.01
CA PRO A 57 -3.90 -3.94 5.00
C PRO A 57 -3.76 -2.41 4.88
N ALA A 58 -2.54 -1.92 4.58
CA ALA A 58 -2.25 -0.51 4.32
C ALA A 58 -1.30 -0.34 3.13
N VAL A 59 -1.35 0.80 2.45
CA VAL A 59 -0.59 1.07 1.22
C VAL A 59 0.11 2.42 1.33
N ALA A 60 1.40 2.43 1.04
CA ALA A 60 2.16 3.65 0.81
C ALA A 60 2.58 3.75 -0.66
N VAL A 61 2.64 4.99 -1.15
CA VAL A 61 3.05 5.33 -2.51
C VAL A 61 4.16 6.36 -2.40
N ASP A 62 5.31 6.06 -2.98
CA ASP A 62 6.52 6.89 -2.93
C ASP A 62 6.90 7.30 -1.49
N GLY A 63 6.78 6.35 -0.56
CA GLY A 63 7.09 6.56 0.85
C GLY A 63 6.03 7.35 1.64
N ALA A 64 4.85 7.62 1.07
CA ALA A 64 3.75 8.31 1.74
C ALA A 64 2.52 7.40 1.90
N LEU A 65 1.97 7.32 3.13
CA LEU A 65 0.77 6.54 3.41
C LEU A 65 -0.44 7.09 2.62
N ALA A 66 -1.08 6.22 1.82
CA ALA A 66 -2.27 6.56 1.07
C ALA A 66 -3.41 7.00 2.00
N ALA A 67 -4.17 8.02 1.61
CA ALA A 67 -5.18 8.63 2.46
C ALA A 67 -6.26 7.63 2.95
N CYS A 68 -6.63 6.64 2.13
CA CYS A 68 -7.57 5.60 2.51
C CYS A 68 -7.11 4.77 3.73
N CYS A 69 -5.78 4.62 3.89
CA CYS A 69 -5.20 3.78 4.94
C CYS A 69 -5.10 4.49 6.29
N ARG A 70 -5.52 5.77 6.40
CA ARG A 70 -5.50 6.52 7.67
C ARG A 70 -6.68 6.18 8.57
N ASP A 71 -7.88 6.01 8.00
CA ASP A 71 -9.12 5.91 8.78
C ASP A 71 -10.10 4.80 8.31
N GLY A 72 -9.91 4.17 7.15
CA GLY A 72 -10.96 3.34 6.52
C GLY A 72 -10.52 2.08 5.79
N GLY A 73 -9.22 1.73 5.84
CA GLY A 73 -8.68 0.59 5.08
C GLY A 73 -8.51 0.87 3.59
N VAL A 74 -7.97 -0.11 2.86
CA VAL A 74 -7.64 0.04 1.43
C VAL A 74 -8.90 0.14 0.58
N SER A 75 -9.03 1.22 -0.20
CA SER A 75 -10.11 1.41 -1.17
C SER A 75 -9.57 1.87 -2.53
N GLU A 76 -10.22 1.45 -3.60
CA GLU A 76 -9.83 1.77 -4.98
C GLU A 76 -9.81 3.29 -5.24
N ALA A 77 -10.83 4.01 -4.75
CA ALA A 77 -10.90 5.46 -4.86
C ALA A 77 -9.71 6.15 -4.17
N GLY A 78 -9.31 5.66 -2.99
CA GLY A 78 -8.16 6.20 -2.27
C GLY A 78 -6.82 5.89 -2.94
N LEU A 79 -6.68 4.71 -3.54
CA LEU A 79 -5.49 4.35 -4.31
C LEU A 79 -5.36 5.18 -5.59
N ARG A 80 -6.47 5.44 -6.29
CA ARG A 80 -6.47 6.36 -7.43
C ARG A 80 -6.14 7.79 -7.04
N ALA A 81 -6.66 8.26 -5.90
CA ALA A 81 -6.31 9.56 -5.35
C ALA A 81 -4.81 9.65 -4.96
N ALA A 82 -4.20 8.52 -4.61
CA ALA A 82 -2.76 8.40 -4.38
C ALA A 82 -1.95 8.25 -5.68
N GLY A 83 -2.60 8.24 -6.85
CA GLY A 83 -1.95 8.22 -8.16
C GLY A 83 -1.80 6.86 -8.82
N LEU A 84 -2.39 5.78 -8.27
CA LEU A 84 -2.43 4.49 -8.95
C LEU A 84 -3.49 4.47 -10.06
N GLY A 85 -3.21 3.81 -11.19
CA GLY A 85 -4.20 3.58 -12.25
C GLY A 85 -4.51 4.78 -13.15
N SER A 86 -3.56 5.72 -13.29
CA SER A 86 -3.60 6.88 -14.18
C SER A 86 -2.97 6.62 -15.55
#